data_AF-A0A955N9L4-F1
#
_entry.id   AF-A0A955N9L4-F1
#
_cell.length_a   1.000
_cell.length_b   1.000
_cell.length_c   1.000
_cell.angle_alpha   90.00
_cell.angle_beta   90.00
_cell.angle_gamma   90.00
#
_symmetry.space_group_name_H-M   'P 1'
#
loop_
_entity.id
_entity.type
_entity.pdbx_description
1 polymer ?
#
loop_
_entity_poly.entity_id
_entity_poly.type
_entity_poly.pdbx_seq_one_letter_code
_entity_poly.pdbx_strand_id
1 'polypeptide(L)'
;MKKPDNFFKIHKNEIFEKKTLVLDYHSFENCTIKNCNLIYGGGPFHLDGNTIGECNFDFRDSALRSIELYKAFLGGSPGIDEKGNIKIQ
;
A
#
# COMPACT_ATOMS: atom_id res chain seq x y z
N MET A 1 -7.57 28.07 -3.44
CA MET A 1 -6.26 27.70 -2.87
C MET A 1 -5.64 26.65 -3.78
N LYS A 2 -4.53 26.95 -4.47
CA LYS A 2 -3.75 25.93 -5.20
C LYS A 2 -2.93 25.16 -4.16
N LYS A 3 -3.10 23.83 -4.10
CA LYS A 3 -2.26 22.94 -3.28
C LYS A 3 -0.83 23.00 -3.83
N PRO A 4 0.23 23.01 -2.99
CA PRO A 4 1.59 23.03 -3.51
C PRO A 4 1.85 21.72 -4.26
N ASP A 5 2.29 21.85 -5.51
CA ASP A 5 2.83 20.76 -6.31
C ASP A 5 4.09 20.23 -5.59
N ASN A 6 4.25 18.90 -5.48
CA ASN A 6 5.40 18.17 -4.88
C ASN A 6 5.48 18.01 -3.35
N PHE A 7 4.65 17.12 -2.78
CA PHE A 7 4.98 16.40 -1.53
C PHE A 7 5.61 15.01 -1.76
N PHE A 8 5.89 14.65 -3.02
CA PHE A 8 6.48 13.35 -3.34
C PHE A 8 7.99 13.36 -3.10
N LYS A 9 8.47 12.45 -2.25
CA LYS A 9 9.90 12.17 -2.14
C LYS A 9 10.31 11.18 -3.22
N ILE A 10 11.30 11.55 -4.03
CA ILE A 10 11.75 10.75 -5.18
C ILE A 10 13.08 10.07 -4.85
N HIS A 11 13.15 8.76 -5.12
CA HIS A 11 14.32 7.90 -4.99
C HIS A 11 14.70 7.36 -6.36
N LYS A 12 15.96 7.56 -6.80
CA LYS A 12 16.40 7.13 -8.13
C LYS A 12 17.69 6.33 -8.08
N ASN A 13 17.70 5.16 -8.73
CA ASN A 13 18.86 4.28 -8.82
C ASN A 13 19.45 3.89 -7.45
N GLU A 14 18.60 3.79 -6.43
CA GLU A 14 18.99 3.47 -5.05
C GLU A 14 18.82 1.98 -4.74
N ILE A 15 19.58 1.48 -3.77
CA ILE A 15 19.44 0.12 -3.25
C ILE A 15 18.93 0.18 -1.81
N PHE A 16 17.80 -0.46 -1.58
CA PHE A 16 17.20 -0.64 -0.26
C PHE A 16 17.23 -2.12 0.10
N GLU A 17 17.95 -2.45 1.17
CA GLU A 17 18.05 -3.82 1.66
C GLU A 17 17.80 -3.89 3.17
N LYS A 18 17.01 -4.87 3.63
CA LYS A 18 16.74 -5.15 5.06
C LYS A 18 16.20 -3.93 5.81
N LYS A 19 15.32 -3.16 5.15
CA LYS A 19 14.72 -1.93 5.69
C LYS A 19 13.21 -2.00 5.69
N THR A 20 12.61 -1.17 6.53
CA THR A 20 11.19 -0.85 6.44
C THR A 20 11.02 0.42 5.62
N LEU A 21 10.20 0.37 4.56
CA LEU A 21 9.93 1.49 3.67
C LEU A 21 8.44 1.83 3.71
N VAL A 22 8.11 3.11 3.89
CA VAL A 22 6.74 3.61 3.71
C VAL A 22 6.60 4.07 2.27
N LEU A 23 5.59 3.55 1.56
CA LEU A 23 5.38 3.86 0.15
C LEU A 23 4.64 5.18 -0.07
N ASP A 24 3.76 5.56 0.86
CA ASP A 24 2.91 6.74 0.71
C ASP A 24 3.73 8.00 0.48
N TYR A 25 3.36 8.76 -0.55
CA TYR A 25 4.03 9.98 -1.01
C TYR A 25 5.50 9.78 -1.41
N HIS A 26 5.86 8.56 -1.84
CA HIS A 26 7.19 8.26 -2.39
C HIS A 26 7.11 7.75 -3.83
N SER A 27 8.09 8.16 -4.64
CA SER A 27 8.36 7.62 -5.98
C SER A 27 9.69 6.89 -5.95
N PHE A 28 9.71 5.64 -6.41
CA PHE A 28 10.94 4.88 -6.59
C PHE A 28 11.11 4.60 -8.08
N GLU A 29 12.26 5.01 -8.63
CA GLU A 29 12.59 4.87 -10.05
C GLU A 29 13.92 4.13 -10.21
N ASN A 30 13.91 3.02 -10.93
CA ASN A 30 15.08 2.18 -11.19
C ASN A 30 15.81 1.74 -9.91
N CYS A 31 15.08 1.56 -8.80
CA CYS A 31 15.63 1.12 -7.53
C CYS A 31 15.66 -0.41 -7.41
N THR A 32 16.57 -0.92 -6.57
CA THR A 32 16.55 -2.31 -6.11
C THR A 32 16.08 -2.37 -4.67
N ILE A 33 14.96 -3.03 -4.41
CA ILE A 33 14.35 -3.15 -3.09
C ILE A 33 14.30 -4.64 -2.73
N LYS A 34 15.14 -5.08 -1.79
CA LYS A 34 15.29 -6.49 -1.43
C LYS A 34 15.19 -6.72 0.06
N ASN A 35 14.54 -7.81 0.48
CA ASN A 35 14.47 -8.18 1.90
C ASN A 35 13.87 -7.06 2.78
N CYS A 36 12.91 -6.28 2.25
CA CYS A 36 12.33 -5.13 2.92
C CYS A 36 10.91 -5.40 3.42
N ASN A 37 10.46 -4.61 4.40
CA ASN A 37 9.05 -4.52 4.79
C ASN A 37 8.45 -3.26 4.19
N LEU A 38 7.52 -3.41 3.25
CA LEU A 38 6.87 -2.31 2.54
C LEU A 38 5.53 -1.99 3.20
N ILE A 39 5.40 -0.77 3.71
CA ILE A 39 4.19 -0.29 4.38
C ILE A 39 3.41 0.60 3.42
N TYR A 40 2.13 0.27 3.21
CA TYR A 40 1.21 1.06 2.39
C TYR A 40 -0.05 1.44 3.18
N GLY A 41 -0.26 2.73 3.40
CA GLY A 41 -1.41 3.27 4.14
C GLY A 41 -2.59 3.69 3.28
N GLY A 42 -2.39 3.85 1.96
CA GLY A 42 -3.44 4.28 1.02
C GLY A 42 -3.23 5.69 0.46
N GLY A 43 -2.04 6.26 0.63
CA GLY A 43 -1.63 7.49 -0.04
C GLY A 43 -1.19 7.24 -1.50
N PRO A 44 -0.99 8.28 -2.31
CA PRO A 44 -0.44 8.09 -3.65
C PRO A 44 1.02 7.62 -3.54
N PHE A 45 1.46 6.69 -4.39
CA PHE A 45 2.86 6.30 -4.54
C PHE A 45 3.17 5.96 -6.00
N HIS A 46 4.45 5.88 -6.36
CA HIS A 46 4.87 5.51 -7.71
C HIS A 46 6.06 4.54 -7.68
N LEU A 47 6.01 3.53 -8.56
CA LEU A 47 7.07 2.55 -8.75
C LEU A 47 7.31 2.40 -10.26
N ASP A 48 8.50 2.77 -10.74
CA ASP A 48 8.89 2.63 -12.13
C ASP A 48 10.28 1.98 -12.26
N GLY A 49 10.42 1.03 -13.18
CA GLY A 49 11.69 0.33 -13.44
C GLY A 49 12.34 -0.39 -12.24
N ASN A 50 11.62 -0.63 -11.15
CA ASN A 50 12.21 -1.19 -9.92
C ASN A 50 12.32 -2.71 -9.96
N THR A 51 13.39 -3.23 -9.35
CA THR A 51 13.49 -4.66 -8.98
C THR A 51 13.10 -4.83 -7.52
N ILE A 52 11.97 -5.48 -7.25
CA ILE A 52 11.46 -5.75 -5.90
C ILE A 52 11.46 -7.25 -5.65
N GLY A 53 12.13 -7.71 -4.59
CA GLY A 53 12.24 -9.14 -4.28
C GLY A 53 12.33 -9.41 -2.78
N GLU A 54 11.80 -10.57 -2.36
CA GLU A 54 11.87 -11.03 -0.96
C GLU A 54 11.32 -9.99 0.04
N CYS A 55 10.31 -9.21 -0.36
CA CYS A 55 9.71 -8.18 0.49
C CYS A 55 8.37 -8.62 1.07
N ASN A 56 8.11 -8.24 2.32
CA ASN A 56 6.80 -8.36 2.93
C ASN A 56 5.99 -7.08 2.69
N PHE A 57 4.67 -7.23 2.54
CA PHE A 57 3.75 -6.09 2.45
C PHE A 57 2.91 -6.00 3.72
N ASP A 58 2.86 -4.79 4.29
CA ASP A 58 2.04 -4.42 5.44
C ASP A 58 1.06 -3.31 5.00
N PHE A 59 -0.23 -3.64 4.98
CA PHE A 59 -1.28 -2.69 4.63
C PHE A 59 -1.83 -2.06 5.90
N ARG A 60 -1.94 -0.73 5.90
CA ARG A 60 -2.46 0.05 7.02
C ARG A 60 -3.58 0.98 6.57
N ASP A 61 -4.26 1.57 7.54
CA ASP A 61 -5.27 2.61 7.32
C ASP A 61 -6.31 2.29 6.22
N SER A 62 -6.45 3.16 5.21
CA SER A 62 -7.46 2.99 4.17
C SER A 62 -7.13 1.83 3.25
N ALA A 63 -5.84 1.53 3.02
CA ALA A 63 -5.44 0.35 2.27
C ALA A 63 -5.87 -0.94 2.96
N LEU A 64 -5.65 -1.06 4.29
CA LEU A 64 -6.08 -2.22 5.06
C LEU A 64 -7.60 -2.44 4.97
N ARG A 65 -8.38 -1.39 5.23
CA ARG A 65 -9.86 -1.45 5.14
C ARG A 65 -10.35 -1.87 3.76
N SER A 66 -9.67 -1.41 2.70
CA SER A 66 -10.02 -1.77 1.32
C SER A 66 -9.73 -3.25 1.03
N ILE A 67 -8.61 -3.76 1.52
CA ILE A 67 -8.24 -5.17 1.42
C ILE A 67 -9.19 -6.05 2.23
N GLU A 68 -9.58 -5.63 3.43
CA GLU A 68 -10.57 -6.33 4.27
C GLU A 68 -11.93 -6.39 3.58
N LEU A 69 -12.38 -5.27 3.01
CA LEU A 69 -13.62 -5.21 2.22
C LEU A 69 -13.54 -6.15 1.00
N TYR A 70 -12.43 -6.10 0.25
CA TYR A 70 -12.23 -6.96 -0.90
C TYR A 70 -12.22 -8.45 -0.52
N LYS A 71 -11.57 -8.81 0.59
CA LYS A 71 -11.59 -10.17 1.14
C LYS A 71 -13.00 -10.61 1.53
N ALA A 72 -13.80 -9.71 2.13
CA ALA A 72 -15.21 -9.99 2.44
C ALA A 72 -16.04 -10.25 1.18
N PHE A 73 -15.76 -9.55 0.07
CA PHE A 73 -16.42 -9.82 -1.21
C PHE A 73 -15.98 -11.13 -1.86
N LEU A 74 -14.69 -11.48 -1.79
CA LEU A 74 -14.17 -12.73 -2.34
C LEU A 74 -14.55 -13.97 -1.50
N GLY A 75 -14.78 -13.80 -0.19
CA GLY A 75 -15.11 -14.87 0.75
C GLY A 75 -16.58 -15.32 0.75
N GLY A 76 -17.43 -14.75 -0.11
CA GLY A 76 -18.88 -14.96 -0.10
C GLY A 76 -19.59 -13.82 0.64
N SER A 77 -20.56 -13.22 -0.05
CA SER A 77 -21.27 -11.99 0.31
C SER A 77 -21.40 -11.71 1.83
N PRO A 78 -20.99 -10.51 2.32
CA PRO A 78 -21.46 -10.06 3.60
C PRO A 78 -22.98 -9.88 3.50
N GLY A 79 -23.72 -10.81 4.10
CA GLY A 79 -25.15 -10.64 4.32
C GLY A 79 -25.33 -9.44 5.24
N ILE A 80 -25.63 -8.28 4.66
CA ILE A 80 -26.06 -7.10 5.41
C ILE A 80 -27.42 -7.47 5.99
N ASP A 81 -27.53 -7.46 7.32
CA ASP A 81 -28.84 -7.65 7.95
C ASP A 81 -29.73 -6.42 7.71
N GLU A 82 -31.03 -6.55 7.99
CA GLU A 82 -32.02 -5.48 7.86
C GLU A 82 -31.71 -4.21 8.68
N LYS A 83 -30.65 -4.23 9.50
CA LYS A 83 -30.18 -3.14 10.36
C LYS A 83 -28.82 -2.59 9.92
N GLY A 84 -28.27 -3.05 8.80
CA GLY A 84 -27.01 -2.55 8.24
C GLY A 84 -25.75 -3.10 8.91
N ASN A 85 -25.84 -4.15 9.73
CA ASN A 85 -24.67 -4.72 10.39
C ASN A 85 -23.99 -5.75 9.50
N ILE A 86 -22.65 -5.73 9.51
CA ILE A 86 -21.82 -6.71 8.84
C ILE A 86 -21.68 -7.91 9.76
N LYS A 87 -22.25 -9.06 9.37
CA LYS A 87 -21.99 -10.34 10.04
C LYS A 87 -20.80 -11.03 9.39
N ILE A 88 -19.75 -11.23 10.17
CA ILE A 88 -18.56 -12.03 9.82
C ILE A 88 -18.77 -13.41 10.48
N GLN A 89 -18.73 -14.50 9.69
CA GLN A 89 -18.75 -15.88 10.21
C GLN A 89 -17.35 -16.29 10.70
#